data_AF-A0AAD3HLG4-F1
#
_entry.id   AF-A0AAD3HLG4-F1
#
_cell.length_a   1.000
_cell.length_b   1.000
_cell.length_c   1.000
_cell.angle_alpha   90.00
_cell.angle_beta   90.00
_cell.angle_gamma   90.00
#
_symmetry.space_group_name_H-M   'P 1'
#
loop_
_entity.id
_entity.type
_entity.pdbx_description
1 polymer ?
#
loop_
_entity_poly.entity_id
_entity_poly.type
_entity_poly.pdbx_seq_one_letter_code
_entity_poly.pdbx_strand_id
1 'polypeptide(L)'
;GEGKVTAAEAQPAAAALKPGPRSSGGAGSGSSSRSSPLPPAAAAEVAAAAAPAPASSTSGSGLRLVLSPGPTPAAALLVPRRLAGLSKEEAEGVKELEICAVGMATAERLSQRLGRQGGAALLVDYGREGPPYGDSLMGIRAHRGVGILDAPGTADLSAWVDFGALRLAAAGSGAPVATAGPVSQAAFLRALGIGARLQALLGGRGVSEAAAAALVSGCERLVDEGPEGMGRTYQVMAI
;
A
#
# COMPACT_ATOMS: atom_id res chain seq x y z
N GLY A 1 -28.29 -17.08 -49.22
CA GLY A 1 -27.15 -16.83 -48.32
C GLY A 1 -27.51 -15.66 -47.43
N GLU A 2 -27.25 -15.65 -46.13
CA GLU A 2 -26.49 -16.55 -45.28
C GLU A 2 -27.19 -16.59 -43.91
N GLY A 3 -27.10 -17.74 -43.25
CA GLY A 3 -27.85 -18.06 -42.05
C GLY A 3 -27.28 -17.41 -40.78
N LYS A 4 -28.19 -16.95 -39.93
CA LYS A 4 -27.93 -16.65 -38.52
C LYS A 4 -27.77 -17.99 -37.78
N VAL A 5 -26.58 -18.27 -37.26
CA VAL A 5 -26.35 -19.38 -36.33
C VAL A 5 -25.88 -18.80 -35.00
N THR A 6 -26.77 -18.88 -34.03
CA THR A 6 -26.52 -18.78 -32.59
C THR A 6 -25.80 -20.05 -32.12
N ALA A 7 -24.68 -19.92 -31.41
CA ALA A 7 -24.07 -21.05 -30.70
C ALA A 7 -23.77 -20.64 -29.26
N ALA A 8 -24.30 -21.44 -28.35
CA ALA A 8 -24.34 -21.25 -26.91
C ALA A 8 -23.02 -21.62 -26.23
N GLU A 9 -22.76 -20.89 -25.15
CA GLU A 9 -21.76 -21.12 -24.12
C GLU A 9 -22.00 -22.46 -23.40
N ALA A 10 -20.94 -23.23 -23.16
CA ALA A 10 -20.96 -24.40 -22.29
C ALA A 10 -19.73 -24.38 -21.36
N GLN A 11 -19.98 -24.11 -20.08
CA GLN A 11 -19.05 -24.30 -18.97
C GLN A 11 -19.02 -25.77 -18.55
N PRO A 12 -17.87 -26.31 -18.09
CA PRO A 12 -17.87 -27.54 -17.28
C PRO A 12 -17.91 -27.22 -15.78
N ALA A 13 -18.74 -28.02 -15.11
CA ALA A 13 -19.16 -27.91 -13.72
C ALA A 13 -18.04 -28.14 -12.70
N ALA A 14 -18.05 -27.33 -11.64
CA ALA A 14 -17.33 -27.57 -10.40
C ALA A 14 -18.07 -28.61 -9.54
N ALA A 15 -17.40 -29.72 -9.22
CA ALA A 15 -17.89 -30.72 -8.29
C ALA A 15 -17.64 -30.26 -6.84
N ALA A 16 -18.72 -30.12 -6.07
CA ALA A 16 -18.69 -29.78 -4.66
C ALA A 16 -18.24 -30.99 -3.80
N LEU A 17 -17.17 -30.82 -3.02
CA LEU A 17 -16.76 -31.75 -1.96
C LEU A 17 -17.15 -31.17 -0.60
N LYS A 18 -17.97 -31.92 0.14
CA LYS A 18 -18.41 -31.60 1.51
C LYS A 18 -17.27 -31.85 2.52
N PRO A 19 -17.13 -31.02 3.58
CA PRO A 19 -16.11 -31.25 4.61
C PRO A 19 -16.55 -32.30 5.64
N GLY A 20 -15.65 -33.23 5.96
CA GLY A 20 -15.73 -34.15 7.10
C GLY A 20 -15.17 -33.53 8.40
N PRO A 21 -15.39 -34.18 9.56
CA PRO A 21 -15.24 -33.53 10.87
C PRO A 21 -13.79 -33.36 11.32
N ARG A 22 -13.56 -32.28 12.08
CA ARG A 22 -12.29 -31.86 12.67
C ARG A 22 -11.87 -32.77 13.83
N SER A 23 -10.59 -33.12 13.89
CA SER A 23 -9.94 -33.59 15.11
C SER A 23 -8.94 -32.56 15.62
N SER A 24 -8.85 -32.49 16.94
CA SER A 24 -8.16 -31.51 17.77
C SER A 24 -6.73 -31.93 18.15
N GLY A 25 -5.83 -30.96 18.29
CA GLY A 25 -4.51 -31.06 18.94
C GLY A 25 -3.50 -30.20 18.17
N GLY A 26 -2.60 -29.42 18.76
CA GLY A 26 -2.17 -29.15 20.13
C GLY A 26 -0.99 -28.15 20.00
N ALA A 27 -0.82 -27.31 21.00
CA ALA A 27 0.00 -26.10 20.98
C ALA A 27 1.52 -26.31 20.80
N GLY A 28 2.19 -25.29 20.24
CA GLY A 28 3.64 -25.13 20.26
C GLY A 28 4.02 -23.66 20.02
N SER A 29 4.33 -22.94 21.09
CA SER A 29 4.68 -21.51 21.09
C SER A 29 6.13 -21.27 20.68
N GLY A 30 6.34 -20.33 19.74
CA GLY A 30 7.64 -19.75 19.45
C GLY A 30 7.44 -18.30 19.01
N SER A 31 7.64 -17.35 19.92
CA SER A 31 7.54 -15.92 19.64
C SER A 31 8.76 -15.46 18.85
N SER A 32 8.55 -15.16 17.57
CA SER A 32 9.45 -14.29 16.81
C SER A 32 8.65 -13.05 16.45
N SER A 33 9.03 -11.91 17.02
CA SER A 33 8.48 -10.59 16.70
C SER A 33 8.85 -10.24 15.26
N ARG A 34 8.05 -10.73 14.31
CA ARG A 34 8.03 -10.27 12.94
C ARG A 34 7.00 -9.15 12.90
N SER A 35 7.43 -7.96 12.47
CA SER A 35 6.53 -6.99 11.88
C SER A 35 5.85 -7.71 10.71
N SER A 36 4.61 -8.13 10.93
CA SER A 36 3.78 -8.75 9.92
C SER A 36 3.07 -7.62 9.17
N PRO A 37 3.13 -7.59 7.82
CA PRO A 37 2.38 -6.61 7.06
C PRO A 37 0.88 -6.70 7.41
N LEU A 38 0.19 -5.56 7.36
CA LEU A 38 -1.23 -5.49 7.64
C LEU A 38 -2.00 -6.54 6.82
N PRO A 39 -2.94 -7.28 7.42
CA PRO A 39 -3.79 -8.18 6.67
C PRO A 39 -4.71 -7.39 5.72
N PRO A 40 -5.10 -8.00 4.60
CA PRO A 40 -5.86 -7.36 3.52
C PRO A 40 -7.17 -6.72 4.00
N ALA A 41 -7.91 -7.30 4.93
CA ALA A 41 -9.12 -6.68 5.48
C ALA A 41 -8.84 -5.36 6.21
N ALA A 42 -7.71 -5.27 6.91
CA ALA A 42 -7.27 -4.02 7.52
C ALA A 42 -6.77 -3.05 6.44
N ALA A 43 -6.00 -3.50 5.43
CA ALA A 43 -5.58 -2.66 4.30
C ALA A 43 -6.74 -2.20 3.39
N ALA A 44 -7.84 -2.97 3.34
CA ALA A 44 -9.08 -2.70 2.64
C ALA A 44 -9.97 -1.75 3.42
N GLU A 45 -10.09 -1.95 4.75
CA GLU A 45 -10.66 -0.95 5.65
C GLU A 45 -9.81 0.33 5.59
N VAL A 46 -8.48 0.25 5.50
CA VAL A 46 -7.55 1.37 5.30
C VAL A 46 -7.76 2.06 3.94
N ALA A 47 -8.13 1.32 2.89
CA ALA A 47 -8.41 1.85 1.56
C ALA A 47 -9.86 2.37 1.40
N ALA A 48 -10.82 1.76 2.10
CA ALA A 48 -12.25 2.07 2.06
C ALA A 48 -12.69 3.08 3.13
N ALA A 49 -11.93 3.25 4.22
CA ALA A 49 -12.17 4.25 5.27
C ALA A 49 -11.72 5.66 4.87
N ALA A 50 -11.52 5.94 3.57
CA ALA A 50 -11.49 7.28 3.01
C ALA A 50 -12.85 8.01 3.05
N ALA A 51 -13.77 7.56 3.92
CA ALA A 51 -14.93 8.31 4.35
C ALA A 51 -14.63 8.81 5.77
N PRO A 52 -14.86 10.10 6.07
CA PRO A 52 -14.42 10.71 7.32
C PRO A 52 -14.96 9.88 8.48
N ALA A 53 -14.06 9.30 9.27
CA ALA A 53 -14.45 8.74 10.55
C ALA A 53 -15.11 9.88 11.32
N PRO A 54 -16.40 9.80 11.67
CA PRO A 54 -17.03 10.87 12.43
C PRO A 54 -16.20 11.04 13.69
N ALA A 55 -15.95 12.30 14.07
CA ALA A 55 -15.40 12.66 15.36
C ALA A 55 -16.27 12.01 16.45
N SER A 56 -15.92 10.78 16.83
CA SER A 56 -16.74 9.94 17.68
C SER A 56 -15.90 9.49 18.85
N SER A 57 -16.26 10.10 19.98
CA SER A 57 -15.89 9.79 21.35
C SER A 57 -14.40 9.79 21.68
N THR A 58 -13.95 10.94 22.19
CA THR A 58 -12.97 10.99 23.28
C THR A 58 -13.44 10.08 24.42
N SER A 59 -12.94 8.86 24.47
CA SER A 59 -12.91 8.09 25.71
C SER A 59 -11.52 7.51 25.86
N GLY A 60 -10.68 8.16 26.67
CA GLY A 60 -9.46 7.53 27.18
C GLY A 60 -8.23 8.42 27.32
N SER A 61 -7.87 9.23 26.32
CA SER A 61 -6.51 9.84 26.29
C SER A 61 -6.41 11.30 26.72
N GLY A 62 -7.50 12.07 26.67
CA GLY A 62 -7.45 13.53 26.93
C GLY A 62 -6.72 14.36 25.86
N LEU A 63 -6.32 13.74 24.74
CA LEU A 63 -5.64 14.40 23.63
C LEU A 63 -6.64 14.84 22.55
N ARG A 64 -6.31 15.92 21.83
CA ARG A 64 -7.05 16.37 20.64
C ARG A 64 -6.09 16.98 19.62
N LEU A 65 -6.44 16.86 18.34
CA LEU A 65 -5.78 17.63 17.29
C LEU A 65 -6.16 19.10 17.44
N VAL A 66 -5.20 19.99 17.21
CA VAL A 66 -5.40 21.44 17.25
C VAL A 66 -4.72 22.08 16.06
N LEU A 67 -5.29 23.17 15.58
CA LEU A 67 -4.66 23.99 14.55
C LEU A 67 -3.66 24.95 15.19
N SER A 68 -2.54 25.15 14.50
CA SER A 68 -1.63 26.27 14.79
C SER A 68 -2.35 27.59 14.49
N PRO A 69 -2.10 28.69 15.24
CA PRO A 69 -2.70 29.99 14.98
C PRO A 69 -2.29 30.61 13.63
N GLY A 70 -1.30 30.04 12.95
CA GLY A 70 -0.87 30.41 11.60
C GLY A 70 0.08 29.38 11.00
N PRO A 71 0.61 29.64 9.78
CA PRO A 71 1.57 28.75 9.13
C PRO A 71 2.80 28.51 10.01
N THR A 72 3.13 27.23 10.23
CA THR A 72 4.36 26.87 10.92
C THR A 72 5.58 27.07 10.00
N PRO A 73 6.81 27.20 10.53
CA PRO A 73 8.01 27.23 9.69
C PRO A 73 8.12 26.02 8.75
N ALA A 74 7.70 24.84 9.22
CA ALA A 74 7.64 23.64 8.40
C ALA A 74 6.62 23.77 7.27
N ALA A 75 5.42 24.30 7.54
CA ALA A 75 4.42 24.53 6.51
C ALA A 75 4.91 25.54 5.47
N ALA A 76 5.52 26.65 5.90
CA ALA A 76 6.06 27.67 5.01
C ALA A 76 7.16 27.12 4.07
N LEU A 77 7.94 26.14 4.53
CA LEU A 77 8.99 25.51 3.72
C LEU A 77 8.45 24.40 2.81
N LEU A 78 7.60 23.52 3.34
CA LEU A 78 7.25 22.25 2.71
C LEU A 78 6.01 22.35 1.82
N VAL A 79 5.02 23.18 2.16
CA VAL A 79 3.80 23.32 1.35
C VAL A 79 4.12 23.85 -0.04
N PRO A 80 4.87 24.97 -0.21
CA PRO A 80 5.21 25.44 -1.56
C PRO A 80 6.03 24.42 -2.36
N ARG A 81 6.96 23.71 -1.71
CA ARG A 81 7.76 22.66 -2.34
C ARG A 81 6.90 21.52 -2.87
N ARG A 82 5.91 21.07 -2.09
CA ARG A 82 5.02 19.98 -2.50
C ARG A 82 4.07 20.40 -3.62
N LEU A 83 3.66 21.66 -3.65
CA LEU A 83 2.75 22.21 -4.66
C LEU A 83 3.46 22.68 -5.94
N ALA A 84 4.78 22.82 -5.95
CA ALA A 84 5.54 23.41 -7.07
C ALA A 84 5.38 22.70 -8.42
N GLY A 85 4.94 21.43 -8.44
CA GLY A 85 4.70 20.64 -9.65
C GLY A 85 3.23 20.59 -10.10
N LEU A 86 2.33 21.26 -9.39
CA LEU A 86 0.90 21.30 -9.72
C LEU A 86 0.57 22.54 -10.55
N SER A 87 -0.49 22.47 -11.36
CA SER A 87 -1.10 23.66 -11.95
C SER A 87 -1.64 24.58 -10.85
N LYS A 88 -1.90 25.84 -11.21
CA LYS A 88 -2.48 26.79 -10.27
C LYS A 88 -3.86 26.33 -9.79
N GLU A 89 -4.67 25.81 -10.71
CA GLU A 89 -6.01 25.30 -10.43
C GLU A 89 -5.96 24.07 -9.53
N GLU A 90 -5.00 23.16 -9.74
CA GLU A 90 -4.77 22.00 -8.89
C GLU A 90 -4.35 22.42 -7.49
N ALA A 91 -3.40 23.35 -7.37
CA ALA A 91 -2.90 23.84 -6.10
C ALA A 91 -3.98 24.57 -5.27
N GLU A 92 -4.80 25.41 -5.92
CA GLU A 92 -5.93 26.09 -5.27
C GLU A 92 -7.04 25.11 -4.85
N GLY A 93 -7.15 23.97 -5.51
CA GLY A 93 -8.08 22.89 -5.16
C GLY A 93 -7.67 22.07 -3.94
N VAL A 94 -6.40 22.14 -3.50
CA VAL A 94 -5.90 21.39 -2.33
C VAL A 94 -6.42 22.01 -1.04
N LYS A 95 -7.31 21.29 -0.35
CA LYS A 95 -7.87 21.71 0.95
C LYS A 95 -7.08 21.16 2.13
N GLU A 96 -6.50 19.96 1.96
CA GLU A 96 -5.79 19.23 3.01
C GLU A 96 -4.58 18.53 2.39
N LEU A 97 -3.49 18.46 3.16
CA LEU A 97 -2.20 17.98 2.69
C LEU A 97 -1.45 17.32 3.86
N GLU A 98 -1.05 16.07 3.66
CA GLU A 98 -0.08 15.37 4.51
C GLU A 98 1.30 15.42 3.86
N ILE A 99 2.34 15.79 4.63
CA ILE A 99 3.72 15.85 4.14
C ILE A 99 4.63 15.00 5.01
N CYS A 100 5.22 13.96 4.42
CA CYS A 100 6.28 13.18 5.04
C CYS A 100 7.65 13.82 4.73
N ALA A 101 8.05 14.82 5.53
CA ALA A 101 9.34 15.52 5.35
C ALA A 101 10.54 14.57 5.39
N VAL A 102 10.49 13.55 6.26
CA VAL A 102 11.54 12.53 6.37
C VAL A 102 11.59 11.64 5.12
N GLY A 103 10.44 11.27 4.56
CA GLY A 103 10.36 10.51 3.31
C GLY A 103 10.98 11.27 2.14
N MET A 104 10.63 12.56 1.98
CA MET A 104 11.21 13.42 0.97
C MET A 104 12.73 13.56 1.11
N ALA A 105 13.23 13.87 2.32
CA ALA A 105 14.66 13.98 2.59
C ALA A 105 15.40 12.64 2.35
N THR A 106 14.73 11.51 2.59
CA THR A 106 15.28 10.18 2.32
C THR A 106 15.40 9.92 0.82
N ALA A 107 14.37 10.26 0.03
CA ALA A 107 14.41 10.18 -1.43
C ALA A 107 15.53 11.06 -2.01
N GLU A 108 15.66 12.31 -1.57
CA GLU A 108 16.77 13.19 -1.95
C GLU A 108 18.14 12.55 -1.69
N ARG A 109 18.34 11.99 -0.49
CA ARG A 109 19.60 11.36 -0.10
C ARG A 109 19.89 10.09 -0.90
N LEU A 110 18.86 9.29 -1.20
CA LEU A 110 18.97 8.13 -2.09
C LEU A 110 19.41 8.58 -3.49
N SER A 111 18.73 9.56 -4.07
CA SER A 111 19.09 10.13 -5.38
C SER A 111 20.52 10.63 -5.44
N GLN A 112 20.98 11.37 -4.43
CA GLN A 112 22.37 11.84 -4.35
C GLN A 112 23.37 10.68 -4.28
N ARG A 113 23.05 9.62 -3.53
CA ARG A 113 23.91 8.44 -3.43
C ARG A 113 23.98 7.70 -4.77
N LEU A 114 22.83 7.46 -5.40
CA LEU A 114 22.73 6.78 -6.69
C LEU A 114 23.43 7.58 -7.80
N GLY A 115 23.24 8.89 -7.87
CA GLY A 115 23.91 9.73 -8.86
C GLY A 115 25.44 9.77 -8.71
N ARG A 116 25.98 9.50 -7.51
CA ARG A 116 27.42 9.44 -7.26
C ARG A 116 28.01 8.04 -7.45
N GLN A 117 27.27 7.00 -7.10
CA GLN A 117 27.77 5.61 -6.99
C GLN A 117 27.23 4.68 -8.08
N GLY A 118 26.23 5.13 -8.84
CA GLY A 118 25.42 4.27 -9.71
C GLY A 118 24.47 3.37 -8.92
N GLY A 119 23.62 2.64 -9.64
CA GLY A 119 22.63 1.71 -9.10
C GLY A 119 21.20 2.21 -9.28
N ALA A 120 20.26 1.56 -8.57
CA ALA A 120 18.86 1.94 -8.53
C ALA A 120 18.28 1.65 -7.15
N ALA A 121 17.20 2.35 -6.78
CA ALA A 121 16.37 2.04 -5.63
C ALA A 121 14.96 1.65 -6.10
N LEU A 122 14.38 0.63 -5.48
CA LEU A 122 13.00 0.22 -5.67
C LEU A 122 12.20 0.52 -4.40
N LEU A 123 11.23 1.42 -4.51
CA LEU A 123 10.35 1.83 -3.43
C LEU A 123 9.01 1.12 -3.62
N VAL A 124 8.64 0.29 -2.65
CA VAL A 124 7.41 -0.50 -2.67
C VAL A 124 6.66 -0.24 -1.38
N ASP A 125 5.49 0.39 -1.49
CA ASP A 125 4.62 0.65 -0.35
C ASP A 125 3.19 0.91 -0.82
N TYR A 126 2.25 0.98 0.11
CA TYR A 126 0.90 1.42 -0.20
C TYR A 126 0.78 2.94 -0.20
N GLY A 127 0.09 3.42 -1.22
CA GLY A 127 -0.06 4.85 -1.45
C GLY A 127 -0.48 5.12 -2.88
N ARG A 128 -0.19 6.32 -3.35
CA ARG A 128 -0.69 6.82 -4.65
C ARG A 128 0.25 7.86 -5.23
N GLU A 129 0.12 8.04 -6.54
CA GLU A 129 0.60 9.22 -7.24
C GLU A 129 -0.60 10.04 -7.69
N GLY A 130 -0.68 11.28 -7.22
CA GLY A 130 -1.79 12.18 -7.47
C GLY A 130 -1.65 13.48 -6.67
N PRO A 131 -2.59 14.43 -6.83
CA PRO A 131 -2.62 15.62 -5.99
C PRO A 131 -2.51 15.21 -4.52
N PRO A 132 -1.84 16.00 -3.66
CA PRO A 132 -1.72 15.62 -2.27
C PRO A 132 -3.11 15.46 -1.67
N TYR A 133 -3.41 14.27 -1.16
CA TYR A 133 -4.64 14.08 -0.39
C TYR A 133 -4.25 13.93 1.08
N GLY A 134 -4.93 14.70 1.92
CA GLY A 134 -4.89 14.53 3.36
C GLY A 134 -5.63 13.27 3.82
N ASP A 135 -5.69 13.13 5.14
CA ASP A 135 -6.51 12.16 5.89
C ASP A 135 -6.18 10.69 5.62
N SER A 136 -4.88 10.35 5.58
CA SER A 136 -4.42 8.96 5.50
C SER A 136 -3.77 8.46 6.78
N LEU A 137 -3.39 9.37 7.70
CA LEU A 137 -2.80 8.99 8.98
C LEU A 137 -3.81 8.25 9.87
N MET A 138 -3.48 7.02 10.25
CA MET A 138 -4.32 6.19 11.11
C MET A 138 -3.53 5.36 12.10
N GLY A 139 -4.21 5.00 13.19
CA GLY A 139 -3.72 4.01 14.15
C GLY A 139 -4.20 2.61 13.76
N ILE A 140 -3.36 1.61 13.98
CA ILE A 140 -3.67 0.21 13.68
C ILE A 140 -3.35 -0.62 14.92
N ARG A 141 -4.38 -1.29 15.45
CA ARG A 141 -4.24 -2.16 16.63
C ARG A 141 -5.06 -3.42 16.45
N ALA A 142 -4.46 -4.58 16.73
CA ALA A 142 -5.09 -5.89 16.57
C ALA A 142 -5.77 -6.06 15.18
N HIS A 143 -5.10 -5.60 14.12
CA HIS A 143 -5.57 -5.66 12.74
C HIS A 143 -6.86 -4.87 12.45
N ARG A 144 -7.10 -3.78 13.19
CA ARG A 144 -8.22 -2.85 12.96
C ARG A 144 -7.74 -1.41 12.99
N GLY A 145 -8.40 -0.57 12.20
CA GLY A 145 -8.24 0.88 12.29
C GLY A 145 -8.73 1.38 13.65
N VAL A 146 -7.92 2.21 14.30
CA VAL A 146 -8.24 2.91 15.55
C VAL A 146 -7.89 4.38 15.42
N GLY A 147 -8.51 5.23 16.23
CA GLY A 147 -8.17 6.66 16.24
C GLY A 147 -6.70 6.89 16.59
N ILE A 148 -6.04 7.84 15.93
CA ILE A 148 -4.61 8.13 16.14
C ILE A 148 -4.28 8.59 17.56
N LEU A 149 -5.29 9.10 18.29
CA LEU A 149 -5.17 9.56 19.68
C LEU A 149 -5.73 8.54 20.69
N ASP A 150 -6.15 7.35 20.23
CA ASP A 150 -6.70 6.30 21.08
C ASP A 150 -5.59 5.46 21.72
N ALA A 151 -5.45 5.56 23.04
CA ALA A 151 -4.41 4.92 23.85
C ALA A 151 -2.99 5.02 23.20
N PRO A 152 -2.39 6.22 23.12
CA PRO A 152 -1.10 6.43 22.45
C PRO A 152 -0.01 5.46 22.91
N GLY A 153 0.82 5.01 21.96
CA GLY A 153 1.86 4.01 22.20
C GLY A 153 1.38 2.55 22.14
N THR A 154 0.07 2.30 22.03
CA THR A 154 -0.49 0.93 21.92
C THR A 154 -0.89 0.52 20.50
N ALA A 155 -0.91 1.48 19.57
CA ALA A 155 -1.24 1.27 18.17
C ALA A 155 -0.04 1.61 17.30
N ASP A 156 0.10 0.91 16.17
CA ASP A 156 1.04 1.28 15.12
C ASP A 156 0.45 2.46 14.33
N LEU A 157 1.26 3.45 13.97
CA LEU A 157 0.81 4.60 13.20
C LEU A 157 1.28 4.46 11.77
N SER A 158 0.36 4.62 10.83
CA SER A 158 0.70 4.59 9.42
C SER A 158 -0.05 5.62 8.61
N ALA A 159 0.51 5.96 7.45
CA ALA A 159 -0.02 6.87 6.47
C ALA A 159 0.34 6.36 5.07
N TRP A 160 -0.40 6.81 4.05
CA TRP A 160 -0.10 6.45 2.67
C TRP A 160 1.18 7.14 2.19
N VAL A 161 1.94 6.44 1.36
CA VAL A 161 3.09 7.03 0.69
C VAL A 161 2.62 7.95 -0.45
N ASP A 162 3.05 9.20 -0.40
CA ASP A 162 2.93 10.15 -1.51
C ASP A 162 4.10 9.96 -2.49
N PHE A 163 3.92 9.10 -3.48
CA PHE A 163 4.95 8.82 -4.49
C PHE A 163 5.26 10.05 -5.35
N GLY A 164 4.31 10.97 -5.51
CA GLY A 164 4.55 12.26 -6.17
C GLY A 164 5.54 13.13 -5.40
N ALA A 165 5.41 13.19 -4.06
CA ALA A 165 6.37 13.89 -3.20
C ALA A 165 7.77 13.27 -3.27
N LEU A 166 7.87 11.94 -3.29
CA LEU A 166 9.16 11.25 -3.42
C LEU A 166 9.81 11.51 -4.79
N ARG A 167 9.02 11.50 -5.87
CA ARG A 167 9.49 11.83 -7.22
C ARG A 167 10.01 13.26 -7.30
N LEU A 168 9.26 14.24 -6.77
CA LEU A 168 9.67 15.64 -6.73
C LEU A 168 10.96 15.82 -5.94
N ALA A 169 11.08 15.16 -4.79
CA ALA A 169 12.28 15.18 -3.96
C ALA A 169 13.49 14.58 -4.70
N ALA A 170 13.31 13.46 -5.40
CA ALA A 170 14.36 12.84 -6.20
C ALA A 170 14.83 13.76 -7.35
N ALA A 171 13.89 14.37 -8.09
CA ALA A 171 14.19 15.32 -9.16
C ALA A 171 14.88 16.60 -8.64
N GLY A 172 14.48 17.08 -7.46
CA GLY A 172 15.05 18.25 -6.79
C GLY A 172 16.41 18.00 -6.13
N SER A 173 16.92 16.77 -6.12
CA SER A 173 18.17 16.40 -5.44
C SER A 173 19.44 16.97 -6.08
N GLY A 174 19.35 17.43 -7.32
CA GLY A 174 20.49 17.89 -8.13
C GLY A 174 21.41 16.77 -8.63
N ALA A 175 21.05 15.50 -8.40
CA ALA A 175 21.80 14.35 -8.86
C ALA A 175 21.32 13.88 -10.25
N PRO A 176 22.20 13.30 -11.08
CA PRO A 176 21.83 12.78 -12.40
C PRO A 176 21.12 11.42 -12.28
N VAL A 177 19.88 11.43 -11.76
CA VAL A 177 19.03 10.24 -11.60
C VAL A 177 17.71 10.40 -12.37
N ALA A 178 17.08 9.29 -12.70
CA ALA A 178 15.78 9.26 -13.38
C ALA A 178 14.79 8.45 -12.55
N THR A 179 13.54 8.92 -12.45
CA THR A 179 12.49 8.19 -11.75
C THR A 179 11.58 7.46 -12.73
N ALA A 180 11.12 6.26 -12.38
CA ALA A 180 10.14 5.48 -13.15
C ALA A 180 9.02 4.93 -12.25
N GLY A 181 7.85 4.63 -12.83
CA GLY A 181 6.63 4.36 -12.07
C GLY A 181 6.08 5.64 -11.43
N PRO A 182 5.27 5.56 -10.35
CA PRO A 182 4.77 4.32 -9.77
C PRO A 182 3.88 3.54 -10.74
N VAL A 183 3.95 2.23 -10.62
CA VAL A 183 2.98 1.30 -11.20
C VAL A 183 2.36 0.48 -10.08
N SER A 184 1.19 -0.09 -10.32
CA SER A 184 0.56 -0.97 -9.33
C SER A 184 1.43 -2.21 -9.06
N GLN A 185 1.39 -2.72 -7.83
CA GLN A 185 2.10 -3.93 -7.45
C GLN A 185 1.70 -5.11 -8.34
N ALA A 186 0.42 -5.24 -8.67
CA ALA A 186 -0.05 -6.29 -9.57
C ALA A 186 0.60 -6.21 -10.94
N ALA A 187 0.66 -5.01 -11.54
CA ALA A 187 1.30 -4.80 -12.84
C ALA A 187 2.80 -5.12 -12.77
N PHE A 188 3.49 -4.63 -11.72
CA PHE A 188 4.91 -4.88 -11.52
C PHE A 188 5.24 -6.37 -11.37
N LEU A 189 4.53 -7.09 -10.48
CA LEU A 189 4.77 -8.51 -10.21
C LEU A 189 4.41 -9.39 -11.42
N ARG A 190 3.35 -9.04 -12.17
CA ARG A 190 3.02 -9.73 -13.42
C ARG A 190 4.12 -9.54 -14.47
N ALA A 191 4.65 -8.33 -14.61
CA ALA A 191 5.76 -8.05 -15.52
C ALA A 191 7.05 -8.82 -15.14
N LEU A 192 7.30 -9.02 -13.84
CA LEU A 192 8.41 -9.86 -13.35
C LEU A 192 8.16 -11.37 -13.46
N GLY A 193 6.97 -11.80 -13.93
CA GLY A 193 6.67 -13.22 -14.15
C GLY A 193 6.26 -13.98 -12.88
N ILE A 194 5.57 -13.34 -11.93
CA ILE A 194 5.11 -13.99 -10.70
C ILE A 194 4.32 -15.28 -10.96
N GLY A 195 3.51 -15.34 -12.02
CA GLY A 195 2.76 -16.55 -12.40
C GLY A 195 3.67 -17.71 -12.82
N ALA A 196 4.70 -17.45 -13.62
CA ALA A 196 5.69 -18.46 -14.00
C ALA A 196 6.47 -18.96 -12.77
N ARG A 197 6.81 -18.05 -11.86
CA ARG A 197 7.47 -18.40 -10.60
C ARG A 197 6.58 -19.26 -9.70
N LEU A 198 5.29 -18.96 -9.62
CA LEU A 198 4.32 -19.77 -8.87
C LEU A 198 4.27 -21.20 -9.41
N GLN A 199 4.14 -21.37 -10.73
CA GLN A 199 4.12 -22.70 -11.36
C GLN A 199 5.40 -23.50 -11.07
N ALA A 200 6.56 -22.85 -11.17
CA ALA A 200 7.84 -23.48 -10.85
C ALA A 200 7.93 -23.92 -9.37
N LEU A 201 7.36 -23.14 -8.44
CA LEU A 201 7.31 -23.50 -7.03
C LEU A 201 6.36 -24.67 -6.77
N LEU A 202 5.19 -24.70 -7.43
CA LEU A 202 4.23 -25.80 -7.32
C LEU A 202 4.74 -27.12 -7.92
N GLY A 203 5.54 -27.05 -8.98
CA GLY A 203 6.19 -28.22 -9.59
C GLY A 203 7.39 -28.78 -8.81
N GLY A 204 7.76 -28.16 -7.69
CA GLY A 204 8.87 -28.60 -6.84
C GLY A 204 8.59 -29.96 -6.18
N ARG A 205 9.62 -30.82 -6.08
CA ARG A 205 9.50 -32.09 -5.36
C ARG A 205 9.21 -31.84 -3.88
N GLY A 206 8.22 -32.54 -3.34
CA GLY A 206 7.90 -32.54 -1.90
C GLY A 206 7.04 -31.37 -1.43
N VAL A 207 6.39 -30.63 -2.33
CA VAL A 207 5.42 -29.60 -1.95
C VAL A 207 4.17 -30.28 -1.41
N SER A 208 3.84 -30.01 -0.14
CA SER A 208 2.60 -30.47 0.46
C SER A 208 1.41 -29.69 -0.08
N GLU A 209 0.21 -30.28 -0.01
CA GLU A 209 -1.02 -29.61 -0.43
C GLU A 209 -1.26 -28.28 0.32
N ALA A 210 -0.97 -28.25 1.63
CA ALA A 210 -1.06 -27.03 2.44
C ALA A 210 -0.09 -25.94 1.97
N ALA A 211 1.15 -26.31 1.59
CA ALA A 211 2.12 -25.36 1.05
C ALA A 211 1.70 -24.85 -0.34
N ALA A 212 1.18 -25.73 -1.19
CA ALA A 212 0.64 -25.35 -2.49
C ALA A 212 -0.52 -24.35 -2.36
N ALA A 213 -1.49 -24.62 -1.48
CA ALA A 213 -2.60 -23.72 -1.21
C ALA A 213 -2.14 -22.35 -0.69
N ALA A 214 -1.14 -22.32 0.20
CA ALA A 214 -0.56 -21.08 0.72
C ALA A 214 0.16 -20.27 -0.36
N LEU A 215 0.87 -20.93 -1.29
CA LEU A 215 1.54 -20.27 -2.42
C LEU A 215 0.52 -19.64 -3.38
N VAL A 216 -0.53 -20.38 -3.73
CA VAL A 216 -1.61 -19.89 -4.60
C VAL A 216 -2.29 -18.68 -3.95
N SER A 217 -2.80 -18.83 -2.73
CA SER A 217 -3.49 -17.75 -2.01
C SER A 217 -2.59 -16.53 -1.78
N GLY A 218 -1.31 -16.73 -1.48
CA GLY A 218 -0.35 -15.65 -1.33
C GLY A 218 -0.10 -14.89 -2.64
N CYS A 219 0.04 -15.61 -3.76
CA CYS A 219 0.21 -15.00 -5.08
C CYS A 219 -1.04 -14.23 -5.49
N GLU A 220 -2.22 -14.83 -5.34
CA GLU A 220 -3.51 -14.18 -5.62
C GLU A 220 -3.64 -12.87 -4.84
N ARG A 221 -3.38 -12.89 -3.52
CA ARG A 221 -3.45 -11.69 -2.69
C ARG A 221 -2.51 -10.56 -3.16
N LEU A 222 -1.31 -10.91 -3.61
CA LEU A 222 -0.31 -9.93 -4.07
C LEU A 222 -0.72 -9.23 -5.37
N VAL A 223 -1.51 -9.89 -6.23
CA VAL A 223 -1.90 -9.35 -7.55
C VAL A 223 -3.38 -9.04 -7.68
N ASP A 224 -4.19 -9.36 -6.67
CA ASP A 224 -5.60 -9.01 -6.61
C ASP A 224 -5.77 -7.49 -6.56
N GLU A 225 -6.55 -6.96 -7.49
CA GLU A 225 -6.81 -5.52 -7.63
C GLU A 225 -8.17 -5.12 -7.05
N GLY A 226 -8.89 -6.06 -6.43
CA GLY A 226 -10.11 -5.82 -5.69
C GLY A 226 -9.87 -5.02 -4.39
N PRO A 227 -10.94 -4.63 -3.67
CA PRO A 227 -10.87 -3.77 -2.50
C PRO A 227 -9.99 -4.33 -1.36
N GLU A 228 -9.95 -5.66 -1.22
CA GLU A 228 -9.12 -6.35 -0.22
C GLU A 228 -7.78 -6.82 -0.78
N GLY A 229 -7.54 -6.65 -2.07
CA GLY A 229 -6.30 -7.05 -2.73
C GLY A 229 -5.16 -6.05 -2.52
N MET A 230 -3.92 -6.54 -2.49
CA MET A 230 -2.75 -5.67 -2.39
C MET A 230 -2.36 -5.06 -3.75
N GLY A 231 -2.83 -5.65 -4.85
CA GLY A 231 -2.35 -5.43 -6.19
C GLY A 231 -2.54 -4.01 -6.71
N ARG A 232 -3.61 -3.32 -6.28
CA ARG A 232 -3.89 -1.92 -6.62
C ARG A 232 -3.33 -0.93 -5.60
N THR A 233 -3.48 -1.24 -4.31
CA THR A 233 -3.16 -0.33 -3.20
C THR A 233 -1.65 -0.15 -3.01
N TYR A 234 -0.87 -1.20 -3.26
CA TYR A 234 0.58 -1.10 -3.28
C TYR A 234 1.08 -0.61 -4.64
N GLN A 235 2.06 0.29 -4.59
CA GLN A 235 2.66 0.94 -5.73
C GLN A 235 4.17 0.73 -5.71
N VAL A 236 4.77 0.73 -6.89
CA VAL A 236 6.20 0.47 -7.09
C VAL A 236 6.82 1.58 -7.91
N MET A 237 7.72 2.35 -7.32
CA MET A 237 8.48 3.43 -7.96
C MET A 237 9.98 3.11 -7.94
N ALA A 238 10.69 3.47 -9.00
CA ALA A 238 12.14 3.39 -9.06
C ALA A 238 12.78 4.79 -9.09
N ILE A 239 13.96 4.90 -8.50
CA ILE A 239 14.91 6.03 -8.58
C ILE A 239 16.25 5.50 -9.09
#